data_AF-A0A7J9D868-F1
#
_entry.id   AF-A0A7J9D868-F1
#
_cell.length_a   1.000
_cell.length_b   1.000
_cell.length_c   1.000
_cell.angle_alpha   90.00
_cell.angle_beta   90.00
_cell.angle_gamma   90.00
#
_symmetry.space_group_name_H-M   'P 1'
#
loop_
_entity.id
_entity.type
_entity.pdbx_description
1 polymer ?
#
loop_
_entity_poly.entity_id
_entity_poly.type
_entity_poly.pdbx_seq_one_letter_code
_entity_poly.pdbx_strand_id
1 'polypeptide(L)'
;MEGSIPISALIHATTMVAAGIFLVTRLLPLFIVIPYIMNLTSLIGIITVLLGATLALVQKDIKTGLAYFTMAQQGYIVLALDMGSYQATLFHLITHAYSKAILFLVSRSIIHSMEAIVGYSPEKSQNIIFMG
;
A
#
# COMPACT_ATOMS: atom_id res chain seq x y z
N MET A 1 -1.91 -12.30 3.94
CA MET A 1 -0.53 -11.99 4.39
C MET A 1 -0.14 -12.93 5.52
N GLU A 2 0.83 -13.82 5.28
CA GLU A 2 1.24 -14.88 6.21
C GLU A 2 2.31 -14.44 7.23
N GLY A 3 3.01 -13.33 6.96
CA GLY A 3 4.01 -12.77 7.88
C GLY A 3 3.40 -12.17 9.15
N SER A 4 4.22 -12.03 10.21
CA SER A 4 3.81 -11.35 11.43
C SER A 4 3.43 -9.90 11.15
N ILE A 5 2.47 -9.36 11.90
CA ILE A 5 1.89 -8.04 11.64
C ILE A 5 2.91 -6.89 11.78
N PRO A 6 3.89 -6.93 12.72
CA PRO A 6 4.97 -5.95 12.75
C PRO A 6 5.87 -5.99 11.51
N ILE A 7 6.16 -7.19 10.99
CA ILE A 7 6.95 -7.36 9.76
C ILE A 7 6.17 -6.85 8.55
N SER A 8 4.85 -7.10 8.52
CA SER A 8 3.94 -6.57 7.49
C SER A 8 3.93 -5.04 7.47
N ALA A 9 3.89 -4.40 8.64
CA ALA A 9 3.99 -2.95 8.77
C ALA A 9 5.31 -2.43 8.19
N LEU A 10 6.43 -3.07 8.53
CA LEU A 10 7.77 -2.69 8.05
C LEU A 10 7.91 -2.89 6.53
N ILE A 11 7.41 -4.00 5.97
CA ILE A 11 7.54 -4.27 4.54
C ILE A 11 6.71 -3.28 3.70
N HIS A 12 5.47 -3.01 4.11
CA HIS A 12 4.59 -2.12 3.37
C HIS A 12 4.92 -0.62 3.55
N ALA A 13 5.49 -0.23 4.69
CA ALA A 13 5.91 1.15 4.91
C ALA A 13 7.29 1.46 4.28
N THR A 14 8.25 0.53 4.38
CA THR A 14 9.67 0.85 4.14
C THR A 14 10.26 0.19 2.89
N THR A 15 10.01 -1.09 2.62
CA THR A 15 10.73 -1.78 1.52
C THR A 15 9.94 -1.86 0.22
N MET A 16 8.64 -2.19 0.26
CA MET A 16 7.84 -2.38 -0.95
C MET A 16 7.54 -1.07 -1.69
N VAL A 17 7.33 0.01 -0.94
CA VAL A 17 6.86 1.29 -1.49
C VAL A 17 8.03 2.26 -1.74
N ALA A 18 8.92 2.43 -0.77
CA ALA A 18 9.98 3.44 -0.88
C ALA A 18 11.08 3.06 -1.90
N ALA A 19 11.47 1.78 -1.99
CA ALA A 19 12.55 1.36 -2.89
C ALA A 19 12.18 1.54 -4.38
N GLY A 20 10.96 1.14 -4.75
CA GLY A 20 10.47 1.30 -6.13
C GLY A 20 10.34 2.76 -6.53
N ILE A 21 9.71 3.58 -5.69
CA ILE A 21 9.52 5.01 -5.97
C ILE A 21 10.87 5.73 -5.98
N PHE A 22 11.79 5.42 -5.05
CA PHE A 22 13.12 6.02 -5.03
C PHE A 22 13.91 5.75 -6.32
N LEU A 23 13.86 4.53 -6.84
CA LEU A 23 14.54 4.18 -8.09
C LEU A 23 13.96 4.96 -9.28
N VAL A 24 12.64 4.97 -9.44
CA VAL A 24 11.97 5.72 -10.53
C VAL A 24 12.28 7.22 -10.41
N THR A 25 12.23 7.74 -9.19
CA THR A 25 12.54 9.14 -8.88
C THR A 25 13.99 9.51 -9.22
N ARG A 26 14.95 8.61 -8.99
CA ARG A 26 16.36 8.78 -9.40
C ARG A 26 16.55 8.75 -10.92
N LEU A 27 15.74 7.97 -11.62
CA LEU A 27 15.80 7.79 -13.07
C LEU A 27 14.90 8.77 -13.85
N LEU A 28 14.16 9.64 -13.17
CA LEU A 28 13.30 10.67 -13.78
C LEU A 28 13.97 11.48 -14.90
N PRO A 29 15.23 11.97 -14.77
CA PRO A 29 15.89 12.70 -15.84
C PRO A 29 15.98 11.90 -17.15
N LEU A 30 16.09 10.58 -17.05
CA LEU A 30 16.12 9.67 -18.20
C LEU A 30 14.71 9.47 -18.77
N PHE A 31 13.70 9.35 -17.90
CA PHE A 31 12.30 9.13 -18.30
C PHE A 31 11.73 10.34 -19.03
N ILE A 32 12.08 11.55 -18.61
CA ILE A 32 11.68 12.80 -19.27
C ILE A 32 12.16 12.87 -20.73
N VAL A 33 13.33 12.32 -21.02
CA VAL A 33 13.90 12.29 -22.39
C VAL A 33 13.22 11.25 -23.28
N ILE A 34 12.56 10.24 -22.68
CA ILE A 34 11.91 9.14 -23.40
C ILE A 34 10.41 9.11 -23.04
N PRO A 35 9.58 9.95 -23.69
CA PRO A 35 8.17 10.13 -23.31
C PRO A 35 7.32 8.85 -23.41
N TYR A 36 7.74 7.89 -24.23
CA TYR A 36 7.09 6.57 -24.30
C TYR A 36 7.14 5.82 -22.95
N ILE A 37 8.25 5.92 -22.21
CA ILE A 37 8.40 5.26 -20.90
C ILE A 37 7.43 5.89 -19.89
N MET A 38 7.31 7.22 -19.86
CA MET A 38 6.38 7.92 -18.96
C MET A 38 4.91 7.54 -19.21
N ASN A 39 4.52 7.42 -20.48
CA ASN A 39 3.16 6.98 -20.82
C ASN A 39 2.89 5.54 -20.37
N LEU A 40 3.89 4.67 -20.52
CA LEU A 40 3.78 3.27 -20.12
C LEU A 40 3.70 3.14 -18.60
N THR A 41 4.56 3.82 -17.84
CA THR A 41 4.53 3.80 -16.37
C THR A 41 3.24 4.39 -15.83
N SER A 42 2.72 5.45 -16.46
CA SER A 42 1.43 6.04 -16.12
C SER A 42 0.28 5.06 -16.40
N LEU A 43 0.29 4.36 -17.54
CA LEU A 43 -0.72 3.33 -17.82
C LEU A 43 -0.70 2.21 -16.77
N ILE A 44 0.48 1.73 -16.39
CA ILE A 44 0.64 0.72 -15.32
C ILE A 44 0.13 1.28 -13.99
N GLY A 45 0.42 2.54 -13.68
CA GLY A 45 -0.06 3.22 -12.48
C GLY A 45 -1.59 3.23 -12.40
N ILE A 46 -2.27 3.61 -13.49
CA ILE A 46 -3.75 3.62 -13.58
C ILE A 46 -4.31 2.22 -13.33
N ILE A 47 -3.78 1.21 -14.03
CA ILE A 47 -4.23 -0.19 -13.88
C ILE A 47 -4.03 -0.65 -12.43
N THR A 48 -2.89 -0.33 -11.82
CA THR A 48 -2.56 -0.71 -10.44
C THR A 48 -3.51 -0.07 -9.43
N VAL A 49 -3.85 1.21 -9.60
CA VAL A 49 -4.83 1.92 -8.75
C VAL A 49 -6.19 1.22 -8.83
N LEU A 50 -6.68 0.96 -10.05
CA LEU A 50 -7.99 0.37 -10.26
C LEU A 50 -8.08 -1.06 -9.70
N LEU A 51 -7.09 -1.90 -9.98
CA LEU A 51 -7.04 -3.27 -9.47
C LEU A 51 -6.91 -3.30 -7.95
N GLY A 52 -6.01 -2.50 -7.37
CA GLY A 52 -5.81 -2.46 -5.93
C GLY A 52 -7.06 -1.96 -5.19
N ALA A 53 -7.71 -0.91 -5.68
CA ALA A 53 -8.90 -0.35 -5.04
C ALA A 53 -10.09 -1.31 -5.11
N THR A 54 -10.34 -1.91 -6.27
CA THR A 54 -11.46 -2.85 -6.44
C THR A 54 -11.27 -4.12 -5.62
N LEU A 55 -10.06 -4.69 -5.59
CA LEU A 55 -9.77 -5.86 -4.76
C LEU A 55 -9.86 -5.55 -3.27
N ALA A 56 -9.45 -4.36 -2.82
CA ALA A 56 -9.55 -3.96 -1.42
C ALA A 56 -11.00 -3.90 -0.90
N LEU A 57 -11.96 -3.47 -1.73
CA LEU A 57 -13.37 -3.35 -1.35
C LEU A 57 -14.04 -4.68 -1.01
N VAL A 58 -13.61 -5.76 -1.66
CA VAL A 58 -14.22 -7.09 -1.49
C VAL A 58 -13.53 -7.91 -0.40
N GLN A 59 -12.40 -7.43 0.15
CA GLN A 59 -11.68 -8.20 1.15
C GLN A 59 -12.35 -8.21 2.52
N LYS A 60 -12.47 -9.43 3.05
CA LYS A 60 -12.96 -9.69 4.40
C LYS A 60 -11.84 -9.71 5.43
N ASP A 61 -10.60 -9.99 5.02
CA ASP A 61 -9.44 -9.99 5.90
C ASP A 61 -8.83 -8.59 6.01
N ILE A 62 -8.73 -8.05 7.23
CA ILE A 62 -8.28 -6.67 7.47
C ILE A 62 -6.85 -6.42 6.96
N LYS A 63 -5.93 -7.38 7.12
CA LYS A 63 -4.52 -7.22 6.70
C LYS A 63 -4.42 -7.22 5.18
N THR A 64 -5.15 -8.12 4.55
CA THR A 64 -5.16 -8.29 3.10
C THR A 64 -5.84 -7.10 2.43
N GLY A 65 -6.93 -6.58 3.00
CA GLY A 65 -7.52 -5.31 2.58
C GLY A 65 -6.54 -4.14 2.68
N LEU A 66 -5.81 -4.03 3.80
CA LEU A 66 -4.77 -3.01 3.99
C LEU A 66 -3.64 -3.12 2.96
N ALA A 67 -3.24 -4.33 2.59
CA ALA A 67 -2.23 -4.57 1.56
C ALA A 67 -2.69 -4.12 0.17
N TYR A 68 -3.92 -4.46 -0.24
CA TYR A 68 -4.47 -4.01 -1.52
C TYR A 68 -4.65 -2.48 -1.58
N PHE A 69 -5.00 -1.84 -0.46
CA PHE A 69 -5.02 -0.38 -0.39
C PHE A 69 -3.61 0.22 -0.55
N THR A 70 -2.56 -0.46 -0.07
CA THR A 70 -1.17 -0.03 -0.29
C THR A 70 -0.78 -0.14 -1.76
N MET A 71 -1.16 -1.24 -2.43
CA MET A 71 -0.96 -1.43 -3.86
C MET A 71 -1.62 -0.30 -4.67
N ALA A 72 -2.86 0.05 -4.35
CA ALA A 72 -3.56 1.15 -5.01
C ALA A 72 -2.86 2.50 -4.79
N GLN A 73 -2.45 2.80 -3.55
CA GLN A 73 -1.73 4.03 -3.23
C GLN A 73 -0.36 4.13 -3.91
N GLN A 74 0.36 3.03 -4.04
CA GLN A 74 1.63 3.01 -4.77
C GLN A 74 1.43 3.34 -6.25
N GLY A 75 0.38 2.82 -6.89
CA GLY A 75 0.02 3.22 -8.26
C GLY A 75 -0.28 4.72 -8.35
N TYR A 76 -0.97 5.29 -7.37
CA TYR A 76 -1.26 6.72 -7.32
C TYR A 76 0.00 7.58 -7.18
N ILE A 77 0.97 7.16 -6.37
CA ILE A 77 2.24 7.90 -6.22
C ILE A 77 3.07 7.85 -7.50
N VAL A 78 3.07 6.72 -8.21
CA VAL A 78 3.74 6.61 -9.53
C VAL A 78 3.10 7.56 -10.54
N LEU A 79 1.76 7.67 -10.56
CA LEU A 79 1.07 8.63 -11.42
C LEU A 79 1.44 10.08 -11.11
N ALA A 80 1.49 10.44 -9.83
CA ALA A 80 1.88 11.79 -9.41
C ALA A 80 3.32 12.15 -9.85
N LEU A 81 4.22 11.15 -9.84
CA LEU A 81 5.59 11.30 -10.30
C LEU A 81 5.65 11.53 -11.81
N ASP A 82 4.90 10.76 -12.58
CA ASP A 82 4.84 10.84 -14.05
C ASP A 82 4.15 12.13 -14.54
N MET A 83 3.28 12.73 -13.74
CA MET A 83 2.72 14.06 -14.00
C MET A 83 3.72 15.21 -13.72
N GLY A 84 4.95 14.89 -13.31
CA GLY A 84 6.04 15.86 -13.13
C GLY A 84 6.05 16.58 -11.78
N SER A 85 5.17 16.22 -10.84
CA SER A 85 5.10 16.87 -9.53
C SER A 85 5.92 16.13 -8.47
N TYR A 86 7.23 16.39 -8.48
CA TYR A 86 8.18 15.76 -7.55
C TYR A 86 7.87 16.06 -6.07
N GLN A 87 7.56 17.33 -5.75
CA GLN A 87 7.30 17.77 -4.38
C GLN A 87 6.03 17.11 -3.82
N ALA A 88 4.96 17.04 -4.62
CA ALA A 88 3.73 16.36 -4.21
C ALA A 88 3.96 14.86 -4.02
N THR A 89 4.73 14.23 -4.91
CA THR A 89 5.08 12.80 -4.80
C THR A 89 5.82 12.50 -3.51
N LEU A 90 6.86 13.26 -3.16
CA LEU A 90 7.62 13.04 -1.92
C LEU A 90 6.75 13.27 -0.67
N PHE A 91 5.95 14.32 -0.67
CA PHE A 91 5.05 14.60 0.45
C PHE A 91 4.01 13.48 0.64
N HIS A 92 3.42 13.01 -0.47
CA HIS A 92 2.47 11.89 -0.46
C HIS A 92 3.15 10.60 0.00
N LEU A 93 4.38 10.32 -0.44
CA LEU A 93 5.14 9.15 -0.02
C LEU A 93 5.38 9.12 1.50
N ILE A 94 5.80 10.24 2.08
CA ILE A 94 6.05 10.36 3.52
C ILE A 94 4.76 10.15 4.31
N THR A 95 3.70 10.89 3.96
CA THR A 95 2.40 10.80 4.65
C THR A 95 1.77 9.43 4.51
N HIS A 96 1.91 8.79 3.34
CA HIS A 96 1.49 7.41 3.10
C HIS A 96 2.24 6.43 4.01
N ALA A 97 3.57 6.53 4.12
CA ALA A 97 4.36 5.64 4.97
C ALA A 97 3.94 5.72 6.45
N TYR A 98 3.77 6.93 6.99
CA TYR A 98 3.29 7.12 8.37
C TYR A 98 1.88 6.57 8.56
N SER A 99 0.96 6.92 7.67
CA SER A 99 -0.44 6.48 7.76
C SER A 99 -0.54 4.96 7.70
N LYS A 100 0.24 4.31 6.83
CA LYS A 100 0.28 2.84 6.73
C LYS A 100 0.87 2.17 7.95
N ALA A 101 1.96 2.71 8.50
CA ALA A 101 2.52 2.18 9.74
C ALA A 101 1.48 2.20 10.87
N ILE A 102 0.76 3.31 11.05
CA ILE A 102 -0.29 3.43 12.05
C ILE A 102 -1.42 2.44 11.79
N LEU A 103 -1.92 2.34 10.56
CA LEU A 103 -3.02 1.42 10.22
C LEU A 103 -2.68 -0.05 10.48
N PHE A 104 -1.44 -0.49 10.18
CA PHE A 104 -1.02 -1.86 10.48
C PHE A 104 -0.87 -2.11 11.99
N LEU A 105 -0.40 -1.12 12.76
CA LEU A 105 -0.32 -1.24 14.22
C LEU A 105 -1.71 -1.29 14.87
N VAL A 106 -2.63 -0.44 14.42
CA VAL A 106 -4.03 -0.46 14.87
C VAL A 106 -4.69 -1.79 14.51
N SER A 107 -4.47 -2.30 13.29
CA SER A 107 -4.95 -3.63 12.88
C SER A 107 -4.42 -4.74 13.80
N ARG A 108 -3.15 -4.68 14.25
CA ARG A 108 -2.63 -5.64 15.22
C ARG A 108 -3.39 -5.56 16.55
N SER A 109 -3.65 -4.36 17.05
CA SER A 109 -4.40 -4.18 18.31
C SER A 109 -5.81 -4.78 18.21
N ILE A 110 -6.51 -4.57 17.10
CA ILE A 110 -7.84 -5.14 16.85
C ILE A 110 -7.78 -6.67 16.80
N ILE A 111 -6.86 -7.23 16.00
CA ILE A 111 -6.71 -8.69 15.86
C ILE A 111 -6.37 -9.33 17.21
N HIS A 112 -5.49 -8.71 17.99
CA HIS A 112 -5.14 -9.19 19.32
C HIS A 112 -6.33 -9.19 20.28
N SER A 113 -7.20 -8.16 20.21
CA SER A 113 -8.44 -8.15 20.98
C SER A 113 -9.44 -9.21 20.51
N MET A 114 -9.50 -9.50 19.20
CA MET A 114 -10.35 -10.56 18.66
C MET A 114 -9.87 -11.95 19.09
N GLU A 115 -8.55 -12.19 19.09
CA GLU A 115 -7.94 -13.44 19.56
C GLU A 115 -8.38 -13.80 21.00
N ALA A 116 -8.65 -12.81 21.85
CA ALA A 116 -9.16 -13.03 23.21
C ALA A 116 -10.62 -13.53 23.27
N ILE A 117 -11.42 -13.26 22.24
CA ILE A 117 -12.85 -13.62 22.18
C ILE A 117 -13.07 -14.89 21.38
N VAL A 118 -12.49 -14.97 20.17
CA VAL A 118 -12.72 -16.09 19.23
C VAL A 118 -11.62 -17.15 19.28
N GLY A 119 -10.60 -16.97 20.13
CA GLY A 119 -9.40 -17.79 20.16
C GLY A 119 -8.43 -17.47 19.01
N TYR A 120 -7.28 -18.13 19.01
CA TYR A 120 -6.30 -17.99 17.92
C TYR A 120 -6.77 -18.73 16.67
N SER A 121 -7.54 -18.03 15.83
CA SER A 121 -7.98 -18.49 14.52
C SER A 121 -7.86 -17.33 13.53
N PRO A 122 -6.91 -17.37 12.57
CA PRO A 122 -6.72 -16.27 11.62
C PRO A 122 -7.99 -15.95 10.81
N GLU A 123 -8.74 -16.97 10.38
CA GLU A 123 -9.96 -16.82 9.59
C GLU A 123 -11.09 -16.08 10.33
N LYS A 124 -11.08 -16.11 11.67
CA LYS A 124 -12.07 -15.43 12.51
C LYS A 124 -11.53 -14.11 13.03
N SER A 125 -10.35 -14.13 13.66
CA SER A 125 -9.74 -12.97 14.32
C SER A 125 -9.33 -11.84 13.36
N GLN A 126 -9.18 -12.13 12.07
CA GLN A 126 -8.77 -11.13 11.07
C GLN A 126 -9.92 -10.74 10.14
N ASN A 127 -11.07 -11.40 10.26
CA ASN A 127 -12.21 -11.19 9.40
C ASN A 127 -13.09 -10.06 9.95
N ILE A 128 -13.20 -8.99 9.17
CA ILE A 128 -13.89 -7.75 9.53
C ILE A 128 -15.39 -7.95 9.82
N ILE A 129 -16.00 -9.02 9.31
CA ILE A 129 -17.41 -9.33 9.54
C ILE A 129 -17.68 -9.64 11.02
N PHE A 130 -16.68 -10.13 11.77
CA PHE A 130 -16.81 -10.46 13.19
C PHE A 130 -16.35 -9.33 14.13
N MET A 131 -15.97 -8.16 13.59
CA MET A 131 -15.36 -7.07 14.36
C MET A 131 -16.33 -5.92 14.72
N GLY A 132 -17.61 -6.06 14.36
CA GLY A 132 -18.67 -5.06 14.59
C GLY A 132 -19.60 -5.41 15.73
#